data_AF-A0A3B1IFA6-F1
#
_entry.id   AF-A0A3B1IFA6-F1
#
_cell.length_a   1.000
_cell.length_b   1.000
_cell.length_c   1.000
_cell.angle_alpha   90.00
_cell.angle_beta   90.00
_cell.angle_gamma   90.00
#
_symmetry.space_group_name_H-M   'P 1'
#
loop_
_entity.id
_entity.type
_entity.pdbx_description
1 polymer ?
#
loop_
_entity_poly.entity_id
_entity_poly.type
_entity_poly.pdbx_seq_one_letter_code
_entity_poly.pdbx_strand_id
1 'polypeptide(L)'
;NSYPQSLSTHRALTLAFCCVAKQSSTGQMDVSMAESSMSPDEIEVEMARIQRLREVLVRRESELRFMMDDIQLCKDIMALKQELRNIVVVPEKEKSKKQRQKEEELIQKIHKLVEKRDFLVDDAEVERLREQEEDKEMAEFLRLKLMPLDKLARVAQSPAKVKKPIPEPPPNKPSITKTSVAIIKDCCGATQCAIM
;
A
#
# COMPACT_ATOMS: atom_id res chain seq x y z
N ASN A 1 -21.66 -23.74 -11.96
CA ASN A 1 -20.59 -22.74 -12.13
C ASN A 1 -20.35 -22.07 -10.81
N SER A 2 -19.55 -22.74 -10.00
CA SER A 2 -19.36 -22.44 -8.59
C SER A 2 -18.12 -21.57 -8.45
N TYR A 3 -18.31 -20.40 -7.87
CA TYR A 3 -17.26 -19.53 -7.33
C TYR A 3 -16.25 -20.38 -6.54
N PRO A 4 -14.93 -20.31 -6.78
CA PRO A 4 -14.00 -20.84 -5.80
C PRO A 4 -13.97 -19.85 -4.65
N GLN A 5 -14.66 -20.20 -3.55
CA GLN A 5 -14.62 -19.54 -2.24
C GLN A 5 -13.21 -19.52 -1.58
N SER A 6 -12.12 -19.68 -2.34
CA SER A 6 -10.81 -20.02 -1.80
C SER A 6 -9.82 -18.86 -1.63
N LEU A 7 -10.07 -17.67 -2.21
CA LEU A 7 -9.21 -16.49 -1.93
C LEU A 7 -9.81 -15.53 -0.89
N SER A 8 -11.13 -15.47 -0.78
CA SER A 8 -11.84 -14.62 0.19
C SER A 8 -11.70 -15.14 1.63
N THR A 9 -11.72 -16.46 1.83
CA THR A 9 -11.66 -17.09 3.16
C THR A 9 -10.27 -17.08 3.80
N HIS A 10 -9.20 -17.04 3.01
CA HIS A 10 -7.83 -16.97 3.54
C HIS A 10 -7.41 -15.57 4.00
N ARG A 11 -8.18 -14.53 3.66
CA ARG A 11 -7.92 -13.12 4.02
C ARG A 11 -8.69 -12.64 5.26
N ALA A 12 -9.83 -13.26 5.56
CA ALA A 12 -10.63 -12.92 6.75
C ALA A 12 -9.92 -13.23 8.10
N LEU A 13 -8.94 -14.14 8.10
CA LEU A 13 -8.23 -14.55 9.31
C LEU A 13 -7.13 -13.57 9.75
N THR A 14 -6.59 -12.74 8.84
CA THR A 14 -5.54 -11.77 9.20
C THR A 14 -6.12 -10.49 9.84
N LEU A 15 -7.38 -10.16 9.53
CA LEU A 15 -8.09 -9.00 10.11
C LEU A 15 -8.73 -9.29 11.47
N ALA A 16 -9.00 -10.57 11.80
CA ALA A 16 -9.55 -10.95 13.10
C ALA A 16 -8.55 -10.81 14.27
N PHE A 17 -7.26 -10.56 13.98
CA PHE A 17 -6.21 -10.48 15.00
C PHE A 17 -6.03 -9.10 15.66
N CYS A 18 -6.93 -8.14 15.41
CA CYS A 18 -6.90 -6.84 16.08
C CYS A 18 -7.82 -6.75 17.31
N CYS A 19 -8.60 -7.78 17.63
CA CYS A 19 -9.55 -7.75 18.75
C CYS A 19 -9.17 -8.55 20.01
N VAL A 20 -8.03 -9.25 20.07
CA VAL A 20 -7.67 -10.02 21.28
C VAL A 20 -6.22 -9.77 21.67
N ALA A 21 -6.04 -8.91 22.68
CA ALA A 21 -5.17 -9.17 23.82
C ALA A 21 -5.30 -8.05 24.86
N LYS A 22 -6.31 -8.15 25.72
CA LYS A 22 -6.24 -7.58 27.07
C LYS A 22 -6.17 -8.75 28.04
N GLN A 23 -4.96 -9.13 28.44
CA GLN A 23 -4.75 -10.01 29.59
C GLN A 23 -3.72 -9.40 30.52
N SER A 24 -4.22 -8.97 31.66
CA SER A 24 -3.46 -8.68 32.87
C SER A 24 -2.87 -9.98 33.42
N SER A 25 -1.58 -10.01 33.68
CA SER A 25 -0.96 -11.00 34.56
C SER A 25 0.15 -10.32 35.36
N THR A 26 -0.06 -10.25 36.67
CA THR A 26 0.89 -9.80 37.69
C THR A 26 2.01 -10.83 37.86
N GLY A 27 3.26 -10.39 37.77
CA GLY A 27 4.43 -11.16 38.17
C GLY A 27 5.62 -10.24 38.39
N GLN A 28 6.09 -10.16 39.62
CA GLN A 28 7.29 -9.43 40.02
C GLN A 28 8.51 -9.98 39.28
N MET A 29 9.26 -9.11 38.60
CA MET A 29 10.65 -9.35 38.25
C MET A 29 11.45 -8.10 38.63
N ASP A 30 12.31 -8.28 39.63
CA ASP A 30 13.27 -7.29 40.08
C ASP A 30 14.42 -7.25 39.06
N VAL A 31 14.33 -6.34 38.09
CA VAL A 31 15.37 -6.12 37.08
C VAL A 31 16.08 -4.82 37.44
N SER A 32 17.33 -4.96 37.88
CA SER A 32 18.26 -3.85 38.08
C SER A 32 18.58 -3.18 36.74
N MET A 33 17.71 -2.28 36.31
CA MET A 33 17.90 -1.44 35.13
C MET A 33 18.57 -0.15 35.56
N ALA A 34 19.88 -0.03 35.32
CA ALA A 34 20.46 1.28 35.01
C ALA A 34 20.01 1.65 33.58
N GLU A 35 18.72 1.89 33.41
CA GLU A 35 18.12 2.32 32.15
C GLU A 35 17.22 3.52 32.44
N SER A 36 17.23 4.47 31.51
CA SER A 36 16.20 5.50 31.45
C SER A 36 14.84 4.81 31.36
N SER A 37 14.16 4.66 32.49
CA SER A 37 12.81 4.09 32.53
C SER A 37 11.88 5.07 31.82
N MET A 38 11.45 4.70 30.61
CA MET A 38 10.41 5.44 29.90
C MET A 38 9.19 5.55 30.80
N SER A 39 8.59 6.74 30.87
CA SER A 39 7.38 6.92 31.68
C SER A 39 6.22 6.09 31.10
N PRO A 40 5.21 5.70 31.90
CA PRO A 40 4.05 4.97 31.40
C PRO A 40 3.38 5.65 30.19
N ASP A 41 3.32 6.98 30.19
CA ASP A 41 2.75 7.77 29.09
C ASP A 41 3.59 7.65 27.81
N GLU A 42 4.92 7.64 27.92
CA GLU A 42 5.82 7.44 26.77
C GLU A 42 5.68 6.04 26.19
N ILE A 43 5.48 5.02 27.03
CA ILE A 43 5.21 3.65 26.59
C ILE A 43 3.89 3.58 25.82
N GLU A 44 2.83 4.23 26.31
CA GLU A 44 1.53 4.29 25.61
C GLU A 44 1.63 4.96 24.24
N VAL A 45 2.40 6.06 24.13
CA VAL A 45 2.63 6.76 22.85
C VAL A 45 3.38 5.86 21.86
N GLU A 46 4.43 5.16 22.29
CA GLU A 46 5.18 4.25 21.43
C GLU A 46 4.38 3.00 21.04
N MET A 47 3.54 2.45 21.93
CA MET A 47 2.60 1.38 21.55
C MET A 47 1.62 1.85 20.45
N ALA A 48 1.06 3.04 20.57
CA ALA A 48 0.18 3.60 19.55
C ALA A 48 0.92 3.85 18.22
N ARG A 49 2.21 4.20 18.27
CA ARG A 49 3.07 4.30 17.09
C ARG A 49 3.30 2.93 16.43
N ILE A 50 3.62 1.90 17.21
CA ILE A 50 3.83 0.53 16.73
C ILE A 50 2.55 0.00 16.07
N GLN A 51 1.40 0.22 16.70
CA GLN A 51 0.11 -0.23 16.16
C GLN A 51 -0.21 0.42 14.81
N ARG A 52 -0.01 1.74 14.67
CA ARG A 52 -0.15 2.43 13.38
C ARG A 52 0.80 1.90 12.32
N LEU A 53 2.06 1.64 12.69
CA LEU A 53 3.03 1.08 11.75
C LEU A 53 2.62 -0.32 11.29
N ARG A 54 2.14 -1.16 12.21
CA ARG A 54 1.62 -2.50 11.89
C ARG A 54 0.48 -2.42 10.87
N GLU A 55 -0.48 -1.51 11.06
CA GLU A 55 -1.59 -1.33 10.13
C GLU A 55 -1.11 -0.94 8.72
N VAL A 56 -0.17 0.00 8.62
CA VAL A 56 0.44 0.38 7.34
C VAL A 56 1.13 -0.81 6.66
N LEU A 57 1.89 -1.60 7.42
CA LEU A 57 2.61 -2.75 6.88
C LEU A 57 1.66 -3.85 6.40
N VAL A 58 0.57 -4.11 7.13
CA VAL A 58 -0.43 -5.13 6.75
C VAL A 58 -1.16 -4.74 5.46
N ARG A 59 -1.51 -3.45 5.27
CA ARG A 59 -2.09 -2.98 4.00
C ARG A 59 -1.13 -3.15 2.84
N ARG A 60 0.15 -2.78 3.04
CA ARG A 60 1.20 -2.96 2.04
C ARG A 60 1.44 -4.44 1.69
N GLU A 61 1.40 -5.33 2.67
CA GLU A 61 1.48 -6.78 2.44
C GLU A 61 0.31 -7.27 1.58
N SER A 62 -0.91 -6.81 1.85
CA SER A 62 -2.08 -7.15 1.05
C SER A 62 -1.96 -6.67 -0.41
N GLU A 63 -1.53 -5.42 -0.62
CA GLU A 63 -1.23 -4.87 -1.96
C GLU A 63 -0.18 -5.72 -2.69
N LEU A 64 0.91 -6.08 -2.01
CA LEU A 64 1.96 -6.93 -2.57
C LEU A 64 1.45 -8.32 -2.94
N ARG A 65 0.54 -8.90 -2.17
CA ARG A 65 -0.10 -10.19 -2.50
C ARG A 65 -0.95 -10.08 -3.77
N PHE A 66 -1.76 -9.02 -3.93
CA PHE A 66 -2.51 -8.80 -5.17
C PHE A 66 -1.58 -8.68 -6.39
N MET A 67 -0.48 -7.93 -6.27
CA MET A 67 0.51 -7.80 -7.35
C MET A 67 1.18 -9.14 -7.67
N MET A 68 1.51 -9.94 -6.67
CA MET A 68 2.10 -11.26 -6.87
C MET A 68 1.14 -12.19 -7.63
N ASP A 69 -0.14 -12.18 -7.27
CA ASP A 69 -1.16 -12.97 -7.95
C ASP A 69 -1.37 -12.50 -9.40
N ASP A 70 -1.41 -11.19 -9.67
CA ASP A 70 -1.50 -10.65 -11.05
C ASP A 70 -0.27 -11.01 -11.88
N ILE A 71 0.94 -10.94 -11.29
CA ILE A 71 2.17 -11.38 -11.95
C ILE A 71 2.08 -12.86 -12.33
N GLN A 72 1.55 -13.72 -11.46
CA GLN A 72 1.42 -15.14 -11.74
C GLN A 72 0.40 -15.40 -12.86
N LEU A 73 -0.76 -14.73 -12.83
CA LEU A 73 -1.74 -14.80 -13.92
C LEU A 73 -1.14 -14.32 -15.24
N CYS A 74 -0.38 -13.22 -15.22
CA CYS A 74 0.30 -12.71 -16.41
C CYS A 74 1.31 -13.72 -16.98
N LYS A 75 2.10 -14.38 -16.13
CA LYS A 75 3.05 -15.43 -16.56
C LYS A 75 2.32 -16.59 -17.23
N ASP A 76 1.25 -17.09 -16.61
CA ASP A 76 0.48 -18.22 -17.13
C ASP A 76 -0.19 -17.86 -18.47
N ILE A 77 -0.79 -16.66 -18.56
CA ILE A 77 -1.36 -16.13 -19.80
C ILE A 77 -0.30 -16.00 -20.88
N MET A 78 0.89 -15.47 -20.54
CA MET A 78 1.99 -15.30 -21.51
C MET A 78 2.47 -16.64 -22.05
N ALA A 79 2.61 -17.66 -21.20
CA ALA A 79 3.00 -19.01 -21.61
C ALA A 79 1.96 -19.62 -22.58
N LEU A 80 0.67 -19.57 -22.23
CA LEU A 80 -0.39 -20.06 -23.10
C LEU A 80 -0.48 -19.29 -24.42
N LYS A 81 -0.33 -17.96 -24.39
CA LYS A 81 -0.28 -17.12 -25.60
C LYS A 81 0.92 -17.49 -26.49
N GLN A 82 2.06 -17.86 -25.91
CA GLN A 82 3.21 -18.32 -26.68
C GLN A 82 2.94 -19.68 -27.35
N GLU A 83 2.33 -20.63 -26.64
CA GLU A 83 1.90 -21.90 -27.24
C GLU A 83 0.89 -21.68 -28.38
N LEU A 84 -0.07 -20.78 -28.18
CA LEU A 84 -1.09 -20.45 -29.18
C LEU A 84 -0.45 -19.86 -30.44
N ARG A 85 0.50 -18.92 -30.30
CA ARG A 85 1.24 -18.34 -31.42
C ARG A 85 1.90 -19.42 -32.29
N ASN A 86 2.47 -20.46 -31.68
CA ASN A 86 3.13 -21.54 -32.43
C ASN A 86 2.14 -22.30 -33.34
N ILE A 87 0.86 -22.36 -32.97
CA ILE A 87 -0.19 -23.01 -33.79
C ILE A 87 -0.75 -22.04 -34.83
N VAL A 88 -1.01 -20.80 -34.44
CA VAL A 88 -1.61 -19.76 -35.30
C VAL A 88 -0.72 -19.39 -36.49
N VAL A 89 0.61 -19.56 -36.38
CA VAL A 89 1.54 -19.34 -37.49
C VAL A 89 1.32 -20.33 -38.65
N VAL A 90 0.74 -21.51 -38.40
CA VAL A 90 0.43 -22.49 -39.44
C VAL A 90 -0.83 -22.05 -40.20
N PRO A 91 -0.82 -21.96 -41.55
CA PRO A 91 -1.99 -21.61 -42.33
C PRO A 91 -3.17 -22.56 -42.10
N GLU A 92 -4.40 -22.03 -42.10
CA GLU A 92 -5.61 -22.80 -41.73
C GLU A 92 -5.82 -24.07 -42.58
N LYS A 93 -5.46 -24.00 -43.86
CA LYS A 93 -5.57 -25.12 -44.82
C LYS A 93 -4.62 -26.28 -44.48
N GLU A 94 -3.53 -25.99 -43.78
CA GLU A 94 -2.46 -26.94 -43.45
C GLU A 94 -2.56 -27.42 -41.99
N LYS A 95 -3.42 -26.80 -41.17
CA LYS A 95 -3.66 -27.24 -39.79
C LYS A 95 -4.31 -28.64 -39.77
N SER A 96 -3.74 -29.52 -38.96
CA SER A 96 -4.36 -30.80 -38.61
C SER A 96 -5.59 -30.59 -37.70
N LYS A 97 -6.48 -31.60 -37.62
CA LYS A 97 -7.62 -31.56 -36.69
C LYS A 97 -7.18 -31.40 -35.23
N LYS A 98 -6.06 -32.01 -34.84
CA LYS A 98 -5.50 -31.90 -33.48
C LYS A 98 -5.00 -30.48 -33.18
N GLN A 99 -4.39 -29.80 -34.16
CA GLN A 99 -3.96 -28.41 -34.00
C GLN A 99 -5.15 -27.47 -33.80
N ARG A 100 -6.22 -27.62 -34.60
CA ARG A 100 -7.46 -26.85 -34.41
C ARG A 100 -8.09 -27.06 -33.04
N GLN A 101 -8.15 -28.31 -32.56
CA GLN A 101 -8.65 -28.61 -31.21
C GLN A 101 -7.78 -27.97 -30.12
N LYS A 102 -6.45 -28.11 -30.22
CA LYS A 102 -5.53 -27.50 -29.25
C LYS A 102 -5.60 -25.96 -29.27
N GLU A 103 -5.76 -25.35 -30.43
CA GLU A 103 -5.95 -23.91 -30.58
C GLU A 103 -7.18 -23.41 -29.81
N GLU A 104 -8.33 -24.06 -30.00
CA GLU A 104 -9.58 -23.75 -29.28
C GLU A 104 -9.42 -23.95 -27.76
N GLU A 105 -8.79 -25.05 -27.33
CA GLU A 105 -8.52 -25.29 -25.90
C GLU A 105 -7.62 -24.22 -25.28
N LEU A 106 -6.59 -23.77 -25.99
CA LEU A 106 -5.69 -22.71 -25.51
C LEU A 106 -6.44 -21.38 -25.39
N ILE A 107 -7.28 -21.03 -26.37
CA ILE A 107 -8.11 -19.82 -26.34
C ILE A 107 -9.04 -19.85 -25.11
N GLN A 108 -9.72 -20.97 -24.87
CA GLN A 108 -10.61 -21.12 -23.71
C GLN A 108 -9.86 -21.02 -22.38
N LYS A 109 -8.65 -21.59 -22.27
CA LYS A 109 -7.82 -21.46 -21.06
C LYS A 109 -7.37 -20.02 -20.84
N ILE A 110 -6.93 -19.32 -21.89
CA ILE A 110 -6.55 -17.91 -21.82
C ILE A 110 -7.74 -17.07 -21.36
N HIS A 111 -8.95 -17.29 -21.92
CA HIS A 111 -10.14 -16.54 -21.53
C HIS A 111 -10.46 -16.69 -20.04
N LYS A 112 -10.41 -17.92 -19.51
CA LYS A 112 -10.62 -18.18 -18.08
C LYS A 112 -9.60 -17.48 -17.17
N LEU A 113 -8.33 -17.40 -17.59
CA LEU A 113 -7.31 -16.69 -16.82
C LEU A 113 -7.50 -15.17 -16.88
N VAL A 114 -7.95 -14.64 -18.02
CA VAL A 114 -8.31 -13.22 -18.15
C VAL A 114 -9.50 -12.90 -17.26
N GLU A 115 -10.56 -13.71 -17.28
CA GLU A 115 -11.71 -13.57 -16.37
C GLU A 115 -11.25 -13.58 -14.90
N LYS A 116 -10.37 -14.52 -14.52
CA LYS A 116 -9.82 -14.58 -13.16
C LYS A 116 -9.03 -13.32 -12.80
N ARG A 117 -8.32 -12.73 -13.75
CA ARG A 117 -7.60 -11.47 -13.55
C ARG A 117 -8.56 -10.29 -13.38
N ASP A 118 -9.65 -10.26 -14.14
CA ASP A 118 -10.67 -9.21 -13.99
C ASP A 118 -11.27 -9.25 -12.59
N PHE A 119 -11.60 -10.44 -12.08
CA PHE A 119 -12.04 -10.60 -10.68
C PHE A 119 -10.98 -10.16 -9.65
N LEU A 120 -9.69 -10.42 -9.90
CA LEU A 120 -8.62 -9.98 -9.01
C LEU A 120 -8.55 -8.44 -8.92
N VAL A 121 -8.77 -7.76 -10.04
CA VAL A 121 -8.82 -6.29 -10.10
C VAL A 121 -10.02 -5.76 -9.32
N ASP A 122 -11.20 -6.36 -9.49
CA ASP A 122 -12.41 -5.98 -8.75
C ASP A 122 -12.23 -6.18 -7.24
N ASP A 123 -11.66 -7.32 -6.82
CA ASP A 123 -11.37 -7.60 -5.41
C ASP A 123 -10.37 -6.60 -4.82
N ALA A 124 -9.35 -6.18 -5.59
CA ALA A 124 -8.37 -5.19 -5.15
C ALA A 124 -9.00 -3.79 -4.98
N GLU A 125 -9.92 -3.42 -5.86
CA GLU A 125 -10.64 -2.15 -5.77
C GLU A 125 -11.58 -2.13 -4.55
N VAL A 126 -12.26 -3.23 -4.25
CA VAL A 126 -13.10 -3.35 -3.06
C VAL A 126 -12.26 -3.17 -1.79
N GLU A 127 -11.09 -3.79 -1.70
CA GLU A 127 -10.21 -3.63 -0.53
C GLU A 127 -9.72 -2.18 -0.41
N ARG A 128 -9.35 -1.53 -1.52
CA ARG A 128 -8.94 -0.13 -1.53
C ARG A 128 -10.04 0.81 -1.02
N LEU A 129 -11.28 0.59 -1.46
CA LEU A 129 -12.42 1.40 -1.01
C LEU A 129 -12.72 1.21 0.47
N ARG A 130 -12.57 -0.02 0.97
CA ARG A 130 -12.75 -0.33 2.39
C ARG A 130 -11.71 0.38 3.25
N GLU A 131 -10.42 0.31 2.89
CA GLU A 131 -9.34 0.99 3.61
C GLU A 131 -9.59 2.51 3.68
N GLN A 132 -10.09 3.11 2.58
CA GLN A 132 -10.42 4.54 2.56
C GLN A 132 -11.57 4.91 3.50
N GLU A 133 -12.60 4.07 3.62
CA GLU A 133 -13.70 4.33 4.55
C GLU A 133 -13.23 4.15 6.00
N GLU A 134 -12.40 3.15 6.30
CA GLU A 134 -11.79 2.97 7.64
C GLU A 134 -10.97 4.20 8.07
N ASP A 135 -10.15 4.76 7.16
CA ASP A 135 -9.34 5.95 7.43
C ASP A 135 -10.22 7.20 7.62
N LYS A 136 -11.30 7.32 6.84
CA LYS A 136 -12.27 8.42 6.96
C LYS A 136 -13.03 8.36 8.28
N GLU A 137 -13.48 7.18 8.70
CA GLU A 137 -14.11 6.98 10.01
C GLU A 137 -13.15 7.36 11.15
N MET A 138 -11.88 6.97 11.05
CA MET A 138 -10.86 7.33 12.03
C MET A 138 -10.63 8.85 12.09
N ALA A 139 -10.52 9.51 10.93
CA ALA A 139 -10.34 10.96 10.86
C ALA A 139 -11.55 11.72 11.43
N GLU A 140 -12.77 11.29 11.10
CA GLU A 140 -13.99 11.88 11.63
C GLU A 140 -14.13 11.68 13.14
N PHE A 141 -13.78 10.50 13.65
CA PHE A 141 -13.77 10.22 15.08
C PHE A 141 -12.80 11.14 15.84
N LEU A 142 -11.58 11.28 15.33
CA LEU A 142 -10.59 12.19 15.90
C LEU A 142 -11.08 13.64 15.84
N ARG A 143 -11.64 14.06 14.72
CA ARG A 143 -12.23 15.40 14.58
C ARG A 143 -13.30 15.65 15.64
N LEU A 144 -14.26 14.75 15.79
CA LEU A 144 -15.35 14.87 16.78
C LEU A 144 -14.82 14.92 18.22
N LYS A 145 -13.80 14.12 18.55
CA LYS A 145 -13.18 14.09 19.90
C LYS A 145 -12.28 15.28 20.20
N LEU A 146 -11.64 15.87 19.19
CA LEU A 146 -10.69 16.97 19.35
C LEU A 146 -11.34 18.35 19.18
N MET A 147 -12.50 18.45 18.51
CA MET A 147 -13.25 19.71 18.38
C MET A 147 -13.56 20.43 19.72
N PRO A 148 -13.82 19.74 20.85
CA PRO A 148 -13.93 20.37 22.16
C PRO A 148 -12.62 21.04 22.64
N LEU A 149 -11.45 20.50 22.28
CA LEU A 149 -10.14 21.03 22.66
C LEU A 149 -9.75 22.26 21.82
N ASP A 150 -10.08 22.25 20.52
CA ASP A 150 -9.81 23.39 19.63
C ASP A 150 -10.61 24.65 20.03
N LYS A 151 -11.84 24.47 20.54
CA LYS A 151 -12.66 25.56 21.06
C LYS A 151 -12.05 26.17 22.32
N LEU A 152 -11.51 25.35 23.22
CA LEU A 152 -10.81 25.81 24.43
C LEU A 152 -9.50 26.52 24.09
N ALA A 153 -8.73 26.02 23.12
CA ALA A 153 -7.50 26.65 22.65
C ALA A 153 -7.75 28.02 21.98
N ARG A 154 -8.87 28.19 21.26
CA ARG A 154 -9.27 29.47 20.64
C ARG A 154 -9.82 30.49 21.65
N VAL A 155 -10.52 30.04 22.70
CA VAL A 155 -10.97 30.94 23.79
C VAL A 155 -9.80 31.49 24.59
N ALA A 156 -8.69 30.75 24.69
CA ALA A 156 -7.44 31.25 25.26
C ALA A 156 -6.70 32.29 24.38
N GLN A 157 -7.15 32.51 23.14
CA GLN A 157 -6.49 33.38 22.16
C GLN A 157 -7.45 34.42 21.55
N SER A 158 -7.82 35.49 22.29
CA SER A 158 -7.87 36.90 21.80
C SER A 158 -8.59 37.87 22.78
N PRO A 159 -8.34 39.21 22.75
CA PRO A 159 -7.21 39.96 22.17
C PRO A 159 -6.58 41.05 23.08
N ALA A 160 -5.26 41.24 23.04
CA ALA A 160 -4.64 42.54 23.32
C ALA A 160 -3.22 42.66 22.72
N LYS A 161 -3.09 43.38 21.59
CA LYS A 161 -2.16 44.52 21.35
C LYS A 161 -1.78 44.70 19.86
N VAL A 162 -2.37 45.76 19.29
CA VAL A 162 -1.75 46.87 18.52
C VAL A 162 -0.61 46.55 17.54
N LYS A 163 -0.88 46.87 16.26
CA LYS A 163 0.04 46.99 15.13
C LYS A 163 1.29 47.86 15.42
N LYS A 164 2.46 47.39 14.99
CA LYS A 164 3.57 48.25 14.51
C LYS A 164 4.12 47.67 13.20
N PRO A 165 4.34 48.49 12.15
CA PRO A 165 4.95 48.03 10.90
C PRO A 165 6.48 47.99 11.04
N ILE A 166 7.10 46.90 10.61
CA ILE A 166 8.56 46.76 10.48
C ILE A 166 8.90 47.00 8.99
N PRO A 167 9.93 47.81 8.65
CA PRO A 167 10.26 48.11 7.26
C PRO A 167 11.00 46.94 6.58
N GLU A 168 10.69 46.72 5.30
CA GLU A 168 11.36 45.76 4.41
C GLU A 168 12.80 46.22 4.09
N PRO A 169 13.80 45.31 4.08
CA PRO A 169 15.10 45.58 3.49
C PRO A 169 15.20 45.11 2.01
N PRO A 170 15.97 45.81 1.16
CA PRO A 170 15.95 45.69 -0.31
C PRO A 170 16.67 44.45 -0.88
N PRO A 171 16.44 44.14 -2.17
CA PRO A 171 16.89 42.89 -2.80
C PRO A 171 18.33 42.97 -3.36
N ASN A 172 18.96 41.78 -3.48
CA ASN A 172 20.18 41.43 -4.23
C ASN A 172 21.52 41.33 -3.46
N LYS A 173 21.96 40.09 -3.18
CA LYS A 173 23.14 39.36 -3.75
C LYS A 173 23.54 38.17 -2.84
N PRO A 174 24.11 37.07 -3.37
CA PRO A 174 24.24 35.81 -2.65
C PRO A 174 25.54 35.74 -1.84
N SER A 175 25.45 35.39 -0.56
CA SER A 175 26.60 35.02 0.26
C SER A 175 26.67 33.49 0.40
N ILE A 176 27.74 32.93 -0.14
CA ILE A 176 28.17 31.54 0.03
C ILE A 176 28.34 31.22 1.52
N THR A 177 27.64 30.20 1.99
CA THR A 177 28.11 29.39 3.12
C THR A 177 28.00 27.92 2.73
N LYS A 178 29.18 27.33 2.56
CA LYS A 178 29.44 25.93 2.26
C LYS A 178 28.96 25.05 3.42
N THR A 179 28.28 23.95 3.14
CA THR A 179 28.54 22.60 3.69
C THR A 179 27.69 21.56 2.94
N SER A 180 28.37 20.87 2.02
CA SER A 180 28.16 19.50 1.52
C SER A 180 26.75 18.99 1.21
N VAL A 181 26.38 19.17 -0.05
CA VAL A 181 25.51 18.30 -0.86
C VAL A 181 26.24 16.98 -1.16
N ALA A 182 25.65 15.84 -0.77
CA ALA A 182 25.96 14.54 -1.35
C ALA A 182 25.00 14.29 -2.52
N ILE A 183 25.45 14.74 -3.70
CA ILE A 183 25.31 14.16 -5.04
C ILE A 183 24.10 13.23 -5.27
N ILE A 184 23.06 13.80 -5.89
CA ILE A 184 22.15 13.10 -6.80
C ILE A 184 22.99 12.66 -8.00
N LYS A 185 23.06 11.35 -8.26
CA LYS A 185 23.62 10.80 -9.50
C LYS A 185 22.61 9.86 -10.14
N ASP A 186 21.95 10.41 -11.15
CA ASP A 186 21.38 9.79 -12.35
C ASP A 186 21.37 8.26 -12.44
N CYS A 187 20.17 7.69 -12.38
CA CYS A 187 19.85 6.41 -13.05
C CYS A 187 18.70 6.65 -14.04
N CYS A 188 18.95 7.46 -15.07
CA CYS A 188 18.18 7.44 -16.32
C CYS A 188 19.16 7.01 -17.42
N GLY A 189 19.38 5.70 -17.54
CA GLY A 189 20.23 5.10 -18.57
C GLY A 189 19.41 4.71 -19.79
N ALA A 190 19.07 5.69 -20.62
CA ALA A 190 18.63 5.47 -21.98
C ALA A 190 19.84 5.01 -22.83
N THR A 191 19.91 3.72 -23.14
CA THR A 191 20.76 3.23 -24.22
C THR A 191 20.06 3.50 -25.55
N GLN A 192 20.59 4.47 -26.29
CA GLN A 192 20.19 4.77 -27.67
C GLN A 192 20.96 3.87 -28.66
N CYS A 193 20.29 3.59 -29.78
CA CYS A 193 20.84 3.30 -31.11
C CYS A 193 21.47 1.93 -31.41
N ALA A 194 20.70 1.12 -32.15
CA ALA A 194 21.18 0.56 -33.42
C ALA A 194 20.11 0.81 -34.50
N ILE A 195 20.49 1.61 -35.51
CA ILE A 195 19.87 1.61 -36.84
C ILE A 195 20.76 0.69 -37.68
N MET A 196 20.22 -0.45 -38.10
CA MET A 196 20.39 -1.12 -39.40
C MET A 196 19.56 -2.41 -39.40
#